data_AF-A0A8T4RI08-F1
#
_entry.id   AF-A0A8T4RI08-F1
#
_cell.length_a   1.000
_cell.length_b   1.000
_cell.length_c   1.000
_cell.angle_alpha   90.00
_cell.angle_beta   90.00
_cell.angle_gamma   90.00
#
_symmetry.space_group_name_H-M   'P 1'
#
loop_
_entity.id
_entity.type
_entity.pdbx_description
1 polymer ?
#
loop_
_entity_poly.entity_id
_entity_poly.type
_entity_poly.pdbx_seq_one_letter_code
_entity_poly.pdbx_strand_id
1 'polypeptide(L)' 'MKDSYVVIVDEKNKKPLSVGKMLFTGEEVSLMKTGKVIKNIHWIGDDLWKS' A
#
# COMPACT_ATOMS: atom_id res chain seq x y z
N MET A 1 3.71 3.79 11.83
CA MET A 1 2.53 4.54 12.27
C MET A 1 1.29 3.92 11.65
N LYS A 2 0.23 3.72 12.44
CA LYS A 2 -1.06 3.21 11.97
C LYS A 2 -1.79 4.34 11.25
N ASP A 3 -2.65 4.02 10.27
CA ASP A 3 -3.44 4.99 9.49
C ASP A 3 -2.64 5.98 8.60
N SER A 4 -1.33 5.81 8.48
CA SER A 4 -0.50 6.63 7.58
C SER A 4 -0.69 6.25 6.11
N TYR A 5 -0.55 7.25 5.23
CA TYR A 5 -0.51 7.02 3.79
C TYR A 5 0.85 6.50 3.37
N VAL A 6 0.85 5.50 2.49
CA VAL A 6 2.05 4.83 1.99
C VAL A 6 1.98 4.62 0.50
N VAL A 7 3.15 4.57 -0.14
CA VAL A 7 3.31 4.20 -1.53
C VAL A 7 3.72 2.73 -1.59
N ILE A 8 3.02 1.97 -2.42
CA ILE A 8 3.30 0.57 -2.69
C ILE A 8 4.18 0.54 -3.92
N VAL A 9 5.39 -0.02 -3.77
CA VAL A 9 6.43 -0.02 -4.80
C VAL A 9 6.75 -1.46 -5.19
N ASP A 10 6.93 -1.70 -6.49
CA ASP A 10 7.43 -2.97 -6.99
C ASP A 10 8.92 -3.14 -6.62
N GLU A 11 9.27 -4.26 -5.99
CA GLU A 11 10.63 -4.51 -5.52
C GLU A 11 11.65 -4.60 -6.67
N LYS A 12 11.25 -5.21 -7.80
CA LYS A 12 12.13 -5.47 -8.94
C LYS A 12 12.39 -4.22 -9.78
N ASN A 13 11.34 -3.48 -10.11
CA ASN A 13 11.37 -2.35 -11.02
C ASN A 13 11.47 -1.01 -10.28
N LYS A 14 11.30 -1.00 -8.95
CA LYS A 14 11.28 0.20 -8.09
C LYS A 14 10.25 1.25 -8.53
N LYS A 15 9.19 0.81 -9.19
CA LYS A 15 8.10 1.67 -9.69
C LYS A 15 6.95 1.69 -8.68
N PRO A 16 6.37 2.86 -8.38
CA PRO A 16 5.17 2.94 -7.57
C PRO A 16 4.00 2.32 -8.33
N LEU A 17 3.23 1.44 -7.68
CA LEU A 17 2.08 0.74 -8.24
C LEU A 17 0.75 1.29 -7.71
N SER A 18 0.73 1.72 -6.45
CA SER A 18 -0.46 2.24 -5.80
C SER A 18 -0.12 3.08 -4.57
N VAL A 19 -1.13 3.82 -4.11
CA VAL A 19 -1.13 4.56 -2.84
C VAL A 19 -2.21 3.95 -1.96
N GLY A 20 -1.87 3.73 -0.69
CA GLY A 20 -2.79 3.12 0.27
C GLY A 20 -2.63 3.68 1.67
N LYS A 21 -3.49 3.22 2.57
CA LYS A 21 -3.47 3.54 4.00
C LYS A 21 -3.08 2.31 4.79
N MET A 22 -2.12 2.44 5.70
CA MET A 22 -1.73 1.35 6.59
C MET A 22 -2.85 1.03 7.58
N LEU A 23 -3.24 -0.24 7.65
CA LEU A 23 -4.20 -0.74 8.64
C LEU A 23 -3.55 -1.07 9.98
N PHE A 24 -2.26 -1.39 9.95
CA PHE A 24 -1.43 -1.77 11.10
C PHE A 24 -0.09 -1.05 11.03
N THR A 25 0.63 -0.96 12.14
CA THR A 25 2.00 -0.44 12.16
C THR A 25 2.98 -1.39 11.47
N GLY A 26 4.14 -0.89 11.05
CA GLY A 26 5.17 -1.72 10.41
C GLY A 26 5.60 -2.91 11.28
N GLU A 27 5.71 -2.71 12.60
CA GLU A 27 6.05 -3.77 13.56
C GLU A 27 4.96 -4.85 13.64
N GLU A 28 3.69 -4.46 13.72
CA GLU A 28 2.56 -5.40 13.68
C GLU A 28 2.55 -6.19 12.36
N VAL A 29 2.75 -5.51 11.22
CA VAL A 29 2.81 -6.15 9.89
C VAL A 29 3.94 -7.18 9.81
N SER A 30 5.11 -6.89 10.37
CA SER A 30 6.25 -7.83 10.39
C SER A 30 5.99 -9.09 11.22
N LEU A 31 5.08 -9.01 12.21
CA LEU A 31 4.68 -10.17 13.03
C LEU A 31 3.51 -10.96 12.42
N MET A 32 2.75 -10.34 11.51
CA MET A 32 1.62 -10.97 10.84
C MET A 32 2.08 -11.93 9.74
N LYS A 33 1.55 -13.16 9.74
CA LYS A 33 1.80 -14.15 8.67
C LYS A 33 0.82 -14.04 7.51
N THR A 34 -0.41 -13.58 7.78
CA THR A 34 -1.51 -13.51 6.82
C THR A 34 -2.43 -12.34 7.14
N GLY A 35 -3.25 -11.93 6.16
CA GLY A 35 -4.22 -10.85 6.31
C GLY A 35 -3.89 -9.61 5.47
N LYS A 36 -4.88 -8.75 5.28
CA LYS A 36 -4.72 -7.49 4.54
C LYS A 36 -4.13 -6.44 5.46
N VAL A 37 -3.00 -5.86 5.06
CA VAL A 37 -2.24 -4.89 5.87
C VAL A 37 -2.36 -3.44 5.41
N ILE A 38 -2.79 -3.23 4.16
CA ILE A 38 -2.95 -1.91 3.54
C ILE A 38 -4.32 -1.85 2.86
N LYS A 39 -5.03 -0.74 3.07
CA LYS A 39 -6.23 -0.40 2.30
C LYS A 39 -5.82 0.42 1.07
N ASN A 40 -6.04 -0.12 -0.12
CA ASN A 40 -5.73 0.57 -1.38
C ASN A 40 -6.66 1.78 -1.57
N ILE A 41 -6.11 2.91 -2.01
CA ILE A 41 -6.82 4.16 -2.27
C ILE A 41 -6.79 4.50 -3.76
N HIS A 42 -5.62 4.40 -4.38
CA HIS A 42 -5.39 4.75 -5.78
C HIS A 42 -4.37 3.80 -6.39
N TRP A 43 -4.60 3.32 -7.60
CA TRP A 43 -3.69 2.39 -8.28
C TRP A 43 -3.61 2.66 -9.78
N ILE A 44 -2.53 2.17 -10.40
CA ILE A 44 -2.35 2.29 -11.85
C ILE A 44 -3.55 1.66 -12.58
N GLY A 45 -4.22 2.46 -13.41
CA GLY A 45 -5.34 2.03 -14.24
C GLY A 45 -6.72 2.21 -13.62
N ASP A 46 -6.82 2.79 -12.43
CA ASP A 46 -8.09 3.27 -11.91
C ASP A 46 -8.59 4.53 -12.66
N ASP A 47 -9.78 4.99 -12.30
CA ASP A 47 -10.41 6.13 -13.00
C ASP A 47 -9.64 7.44 -12.79
N LEU A 48 -9.02 7.62 -11.61
CA LEU A 48 -8.18 8.79 -11.31
C LEU A 48 -6.91 8.80 -12.16
N TRP A 49 -6.31 7.65 -12.44
CA TRP A 49 -5.10 7.53 -13.27
C TRP A 49 -5.34 7.86 -14.74
N LYS A 50 -6.56 7.57 -15.24
CA LYS A 50 -6.93 7.80 -16.65
C LYS A 50 -7.34 9.24 -16.96
N SER A 51 -7.65 10.01 -15.94
CA SER A 51 -8.11 11.40 -16.02
C SER A 51 -6.91 12.34 -16.22
#